data_AF-A0A957YGK6-F1
#
_entry.id   AF-A0A957YGK6-F1
#
_cell.length_a   1.000
_cell.length_b   1.000
_cell.length_c   1.000
_cell.angle_alpha   90.00
_cell.angle_beta   90.00
_cell.angle_gamma   90.00
#
_symmetry.space_group_name_H-M   'P 1'
#
loop_
_entity.id
_entity.type
_entity.pdbx_description
1 polymer ?
#
loop_
_entity_poly.entity_id
_entity_poly.type
_entity_poly.pdbx_seq_one_letter_code
_entity_poly.pdbx_strand_id
1 'polypeptide(L)' 'SCGHCVRTIENEVSDLEGVKVVSASQDTKMVTVEWEEPAQSWEGIKALLEEINYPPEN' A
#
# COMPACT_ATOMS: atom_id res chain seq x y z
N SER A 1 -6.28 16.34 8.24
CA SER A 1 -5.98 15.21 9.14
C SER A 1 -5.19 14.17 8.39
N CYS A 2 -3.89 14.04 8.66
CA CYS A 2 -3.01 13.06 7.99
C CYS A 2 -2.64 11.86 8.88
N GLY A 3 -3.23 11.77 10.09
CA GLY A 3 -2.86 10.80 11.13
C GLY A 3 -3.54 9.42 11.04
N HIS A 4 -4.62 9.30 10.27
CA HIS A 4 -5.45 8.10 10.23
C HIS A 4 -5.29 7.27 8.96
N CYS A 5 -4.49 7.75 7.99
CA CYS A 5 -4.40 7.11 6.68
C CYS A 5 -3.49 5.87 6.69
N VAL A 6 -2.40 5.90 7.44
CA VAL A 6 -1.36 4.85 7.43
C VAL A 6 -1.93 3.48 7.78
N ARG A 7 -2.69 3.41 8.88
CA ARG A 7 -3.29 2.16 9.35
C ARG A 7 -4.27 1.58 8.33
N THR A 8 -5.04 2.44 7.67
CA THR A 8 -5.97 2.02 6.61
C THR A 8 -5.21 1.47 5.42
N ILE A 9 -4.18 2.17 4.93
CA ILE A 9 -3.33 1.71 3.83
C ILE A 9 -2.73 0.34 4.16
N GLU A 10 -2.18 0.17 5.36
CA GLU A 10 -1.61 -1.12 5.79
C GLU A 10 -2.64 -2.24 5.84
N ASN A 11 -3.87 -1.99 6.31
CA ASN A 11 -4.90 -3.03 6.33
C ASN A 11 -5.36 -3.39 4.91
N GLU A 12 -5.67 -2.41 4.08
CA GLU A 12 -6.17 -2.66 2.72
C GLU A 12 -5.11 -3.35 1.85
N VAL A 13 -3.86 -2.89 1.90
CA VAL A 13 -2.76 -3.48 1.11
C VAL A 13 -2.36 -4.84 1.68
N SER A 14 -2.45 -5.06 2.99
CA SER A 14 -2.20 -6.38 3.59
C SER A 14 -3.27 -7.42 3.21
N ASP A 15 -4.48 -6.98 2.83
CA ASP A 15 -5.57 -7.88 2.42
C ASP A 15 -5.38 -8.39 0.98
N LEU A 16 -4.56 -7.70 0.19
CA LEU A 16 -4.21 -8.11 -1.16
C LEU A 16 -3.53 -9.49 -1.16
N GLU A 17 -4.09 -10.41 -1.93
CA GLU A 17 -3.48 -11.72 -2.14
C GLU A 17 -2.07 -11.55 -2.74
N GLY A 18 -1.10 -12.29 -2.19
CA GLY A 18 0.31 -12.21 -2.59
C GLY A 18 1.14 -11.13 -1.89
N VAL A 19 0.54 -10.23 -1.10
CA VAL A 19 1.31 -9.29 -0.27
C VAL A 19 1.89 -10.01 0.95
N LYS A 20 3.20 -9.85 1.16
CA LYS A 20 3.97 -10.41 2.28
C LYS A 20 4.10 -9.43 3.42
N VAL A 21 4.47 -8.20 3.05
CA VAL A 21 4.79 -7.14 4.00
C VAL A 21 4.24 -5.84 3.46
N VAL A 22 3.62 -5.07 4.33
CA VAL A 22 3.29 -3.67 4.07
C VAL A 22 3.75 -2.86 5.26
N SER A 23 4.40 -1.74 4.98
CA SER A 23 4.87 -0.78 5.97
C SER A 23 4.62 0.60 5.41
N ALA A 24 3.72 1.35 6.05
CA ALA A 24 3.46 2.73 5.69
C ALA A 24 4.02 3.65 6.79
N SER A 25 4.75 4.68 6.38
CA SER A 25 5.39 5.63 7.29
C SER A 25 4.78 7.01 7.10
N GLN A 26 4.09 7.51 8.13
CA GLN A 26 3.52 8.86 8.09
C GLN A 26 4.59 9.95 8.07
N ASP A 27 5.71 9.70 8.77
CA ASP A 27 6.81 10.64 8.94
C ASP A 27 7.50 10.94 7.60
N THR A 28 7.81 9.88 6.85
CA THR A 28 8.42 9.98 5.52
C THR A 28 7.41 10.06 4.39
N LYS A 29 6.13 9.81 4.68
CA LYS A 29 5.03 9.64 3.72
C LYS A 29 5.27 8.53 2.69
N MET A 30 6.14 7.57 3.00
CA MET A 30 6.46 6.46 2.11
C MET A 30 5.67 5.20 2.49
N VAL A 31 5.31 4.41 1.48
CA VAL A 31 4.71 3.09 1.65
C VAL A 31 5.63 2.07 0.99
N THR A 32 6.07 1.08 1.77
CA THR A 32 6.86 -0.04 1.30
C THR A 32 5.95 -1.27 1.29
N VAL A 33 5.83 -1.90 0.12
CA VAL A 33 5.05 -3.12 -0.06
C VAL A 33 5.99 -4.18 -0.61
N GLU A 34 5.98 -5.36 -0.01
CA GLU A 34 6.65 -6.55 -0.51
C GLU A 34 5.57 -7.55 -0.90
N TRP A 35 5.66 -8.07 -2.12
CA TRP A 35 4.70 -9.02 -2.65
C TRP A 35 5.40 -10.11 -3.46
N GLU A 36 4.73 -11.25 -3.62
CA GLU A 36 5.19 -12.35 -4.45
C GLU A 36 4.43 -12.42 -5.77
N GLU A 37 5.17 -12.49 -6.87
CA GLU A 37 4.63 -12.86 -8.18
C GLU A 37 4.48 -14.38 -8.27
N PRO A 38 3.43 -14.92 -8.93
CA PRO A 38 2.41 -14.24 -9.75
C PRO A 38 1.14 -13.84 -8.98
N ALA A 39 1.13 -13.98 -7.65
CA ALA A 39 -0.05 -13.73 -6.84
C ALA A 39 -0.43 -12.24 -6.79
N GLN A 40 0.55 -11.33 -6.91
CA GLN A 40 0.31 -9.89 -6.95
C GLN A 40 1.20 -9.18 -7.97
N SER A 41 0.79 -7.98 -8.38
CA SER A 41 1.54 -7.13 -9.31
C SER A 41 1.53 -5.67 -8.85
N TRP A 42 2.55 -4.91 -9.28
CA TRP A 42 2.65 -3.48 -8.98
C TRP A 42 1.41 -2.70 -9.40
N GLU A 43 0.80 -3.06 -10.53
CA GLU A 43 -0.41 -2.41 -11.04
C GLU A 43 -1.61 -2.56 -10.09
N GLY A 44 -1.79 -3.74 -9.48
CA GLY A 44 -2.88 -3.98 -8.52
C GLY A 44 -2.69 -3.18 -7.23
N ILE A 45 -1.46 -3.15 -6.72
CA ILE A 45 -1.08 -2.37 -5.53
C ILE A 45 -1.28 -0.87 -5.81
N LYS A 46 -0.81 -0.39 -6.96
CA LYS A 46 -0.97 0.99 -7.38
C LYS A 46 -2.45 1.38 -7.49
N ALA A 47 -3.28 0.55 -8.10
CA ALA A 47 -4.71 0.82 -8.24
C ALA A 47 -5.39 1.00 -6.87
N LEU A 48 -5.14 0.10 -5.92
CA LEU A 48 -5.67 0.20 -4.56
C LEU A 48 -5.20 1.49 -3.87
N LEU A 49 -3.91 1.81 -3.98
CA LEU A 49 -3.32 3.04 -3.45
C LEU A 49 -4.01 4.29 -4.03
N GLU A 50 -4.33 4.31 -5.33
CA GLU A 50 -5.09 5.39 -5.96
C GLU A 50 -6.54 5.46 -5.45
N GLU A 51 -7.22 4.33 -5.27
CA GLU A 51 -8.59 4.27 -4.74
C GLU A 51 -8.70 4.85 -3.32
N ILE A 52 -7.72 4.56 -2.46
CA ILE A 52 -7.65 5.11 -1.09
C ILE A 52 -7.05 6.53 -1.03
N ASN A 53 -6.93 7.21 -2.19
CA ASN A 53 -6.41 8.58 -2.32
C ASN A 53 -4.95 8.73 -1.85
N TYR A 54 -4.12 7.72 -2.09
CA TYR A 54 -2.72 7.66 -1.71
C TYR A 54 -1.80 7.21 -2.87
N PRO A 55 -1.80 7.92 -4.01
CA PRO A 55 -1.02 7.52 -5.18
C PRO A 55 0.49 7.48 -4.87
N PRO A 56 1.22 6.44 -5.31
CA PRO A 56 2.68 6.41 -5.19
C PRO A 56 3.33 7.48 -6.09
N GLU A 57 4.38 8.14 -5.60
CA GLU A 57 5.21 9.02 -6.45
C GLU A 57 6.02 8.16 -7.43
N ASN A 58 6.10 8.61 -8.70
CA ASN A 58 6.88 7.97 -9.76
C ASN A 58 8.38 8.27 -9.63
#